data_AF-A0A090EKB0-F1
#
_entry.id   AF-A0A090EKB0-F1
#
_cell.length_a   1.000
_cell.length_b   1.000
_cell.length_c   1.000
_cell.angle_alpha   90.00
_cell.angle_beta   90.00
_cell.angle_gamma   90.00
#
_symmetry.space_group_name_H-M   'P 1'
#
loop_
_entity.id
_entity.type
_entity.pdbx_description
1 polymer ?
#
loop_
_entity_poly.entity_id
_entity_poly.type
_entity_poly.pdbx_seq_one_letter_code
_entity_poly.pdbx_strand_id
1 'polypeptide(L)'
;MDRFVARENIRHFVDRFHTENDDVVRSNLQKLLIEEEDKFARLSEQLEVMDQNLFRISDLALQQRARIYSLRANGVDTALAQKHLANLEALNCLFVQRRRAIAIELDERVSRSA
;
A
#
# COMPACT_ATOMS: atom_id res chain seq x y z
N MET A 1 0.69 -7.68 -6.14
CA MET A 1 0.17 -7.65 -7.52
C MET A 1 0.51 -6.36 -8.24
N ASP A 2 0.50 -5.21 -7.56
CA ASP A 2 1.06 -3.92 -8.03
C ASP A 2 2.50 -4.03 -8.55
N ARG A 3 3.31 -4.76 -7.76
CA ARG A 3 4.67 -5.14 -8.09
C ARG A 3 4.80 -6.03 -9.34
N PHE A 4 3.71 -6.67 -9.72
CA PHE A 4 3.64 -7.62 -10.81
C PHE A 4 3.22 -6.91 -12.10
N VAL A 5 2.26 -5.98 -12.05
CA VAL A 5 1.73 -5.26 -13.22
C VAL A 5 2.70 -4.22 -13.76
N ALA A 6 3.25 -3.33 -12.93
CA ALA A 6 4.27 -2.43 -13.46
C ALA A 6 5.53 -3.20 -13.88
N ARG A 7 5.82 -4.35 -13.25
CA ARG A 7 6.88 -5.26 -13.70
C ARG A 7 6.55 -5.94 -15.03
N GLU A 8 5.28 -6.24 -15.30
CA GLU A 8 4.78 -6.77 -16.58
C GLU A 8 4.83 -5.69 -17.68
N ASN A 9 4.43 -4.45 -17.37
CA ASN A 9 4.51 -3.30 -18.27
C ASN A 9 5.96 -2.92 -18.58
N ILE A 10 6.82 -2.86 -17.56
CA ILE A 10 8.26 -2.67 -17.72
C ILE A 10 8.82 -3.80 -18.59
N ARG A 11 8.48 -5.07 -18.31
CA ARG A 11 8.91 -6.21 -19.14
C ARG A 11 8.45 -6.05 -20.60
N HIS A 12 7.18 -5.70 -20.82
CA HIS A 12 6.62 -5.51 -22.16
C HIS A 12 7.31 -4.36 -22.91
N PHE A 13 7.58 -3.23 -22.25
CA PHE A 13 8.28 -2.11 -22.84
C PHE A 13 9.76 -2.40 -23.10
N VAL A 14 10.45 -3.15 -22.21
CA VAL A 14 11.81 -3.65 -22.45
C VAL A 14 11.84 -4.59 -23.66
N ASP A 15 10.94 -5.57 -23.71
CA ASP A 15 10.86 -6.55 -24.80
C ASP A 15 10.62 -5.85 -26.14
N ARG A 16 9.68 -4.88 -26.17
CA ARG A 16 9.37 -4.10 -27.37
C ARG A 16 10.52 -3.19 -27.77
N PHE A 17 11.18 -2.54 -26.81
CA PHE A 17 12.34 -1.67 -27.05
C PHE A 17 13.51 -2.43 -27.69
N HIS A 18 13.71 -3.71 -27.37
CA HIS A 18 14.75 -4.54 -27.98
C HIS A 18 14.50 -4.87 -29.45
N THR A 19 13.25 -4.88 -29.90
CA THR A 19 12.88 -5.24 -31.28
C THR A 19 12.58 -4.01 -32.15
N GLU A 20 12.52 -2.82 -31.56
CA GLU A 20 12.14 -1.58 -32.24
C GLU A 20 13.32 -0.95 -32.97
N ASN A 21 13.14 -0.64 -34.25
CA ASN A 21 14.17 -0.08 -35.12
C ASN A 21 13.85 1.37 -35.54
N ASP A 22 12.64 1.87 -35.25
CA ASP A 22 12.29 3.27 -35.45
C ASP A 22 12.76 4.11 -34.25
N ASP A 23 13.63 5.08 -34.50
CA ASP A 23 14.22 5.94 -33.47
C ASP A 23 13.20 6.81 -32.72
N VAL A 24 12.12 7.22 -33.38
CA VAL A 24 11.05 8.01 -32.77
C VAL A 24 10.22 7.13 -31.84
N VAL A 25 9.87 5.92 -32.28
CA VAL A 25 9.14 4.95 -31.47
C VAL A 25 9.98 4.50 -30.27
N ARG A 26 11.29 4.27 -30.49
CA ARG A 26 12.25 3.91 -29.45
C ARG A 26 12.39 5.00 -28.38
N SER A 27 12.46 6.27 -28.78
CA SER A 27 12.47 7.40 -27.84
C SER A 27 11.19 7.49 -27.00
N ASN A 28 10.03 7.22 -27.62
CA ASN A 28 8.75 7.21 -26.91
C ASN A 28 8.63 6.03 -25.93
N LEU A 29 9.08 4.84 -26.32
CA LEU A 29 9.13 3.67 -25.44
C LEU A 29 10.02 3.92 -24.21
N GLN A 30 11.13 4.63 -24.39
CA GLN A 30 12.03 4.99 -23.29
C GLN A 30 11.37 5.92 -22.26
N LYS A 31 10.60 6.90 -22.71
CA LYS A 31 9.83 7.79 -21.83
C LYS A 31 8.76 7.02 -21.05
N LEU A 32 8.00 6.17 -21.74
CA LEU A 32 6.97 5.34 -21.11
C LEU A 32 7.56 4.38 -20.07
N LEU A 33 8.73 3.81 -20.35
CA LEU A 33 9.44 2.95 -19.39
C LEU A 33 9.79 3.70 -18.10
N ILE A 34 10.38 4.89 -18.21
CA ILE A 34 10.75 5.72 -17.06
C ILE A 34 9.50 6.12 -16.27
N GLU A 35 8.42 6.50 -16.96
CA GLU A 35 7.16 6.85 -16.29
C GLU A 35 6.55 5.68 -15.53
N GLU A 36 6.60 4.46 -16.06
CA GLU A 36 6.13 3.27 -15.35
C GLU A 36 7.04 2.87 -14.18
N GLU A 37 8.36 3.00 -14.32
CA GLU A 37 9.32 2.79 -13.22
C GLU A 37 9.09 3.79 -12.07
N ASP A 38 8.89 5.07 -12.39
CA ASP A 38 8.59 6.11 -11.39
C ASP A 38 7.27 5.87 -10.66
N LYS A 39 6.21 5.47 -11.40
CA LYS A 39 4.91 5.12 -10.81
C LYS A 39 5.04 3.93 -9.87
N PHE A 40 5.79 2.91 -10.28
CA PHE A 40 6.03 1.72 -9.48
C PHE A 40 6.78 2.04 -8.19
N ALA A 41 7.82 2.88 -8.27
CA ALA A 41 8.57 3.32 -7.10
C ALA A 41 7.66 4.05 -6.10
N ARG A 42 6.84 5.00 -6.56
CA ARG A 42 5.91 5.76 -5.72
C ARG A 42 4.85 4.88 -5.05
N LEU A 43 4.26 3.95 -5.79
CA LEU A 43 3.27 3.01 -5.24
C LEU A 43 3.90 2.06 -4.21
N SER A 44 5.10 1.56 -4.50
CA SER A 44 5.85 0.72 -3.56
C SER A 44 6.16 1.45 -2.26
N GLU A 45 6.62 2.70 -2.34
CA GLU A 45 6.89 3.53 -1.15
C GLU A 45 5.61 3.81 -0.34
N GLN A 46 4.50 4.13 -1.01
CA GLN A 46 3.22 4.35 -0.33
C GLN A 46 2.69 3.09 0.37
N LEU A 47 2.82 1.92 -0.28
CA LEU A 47 2.44 0.64 0.31
C LEU A 47 3.33 0.30 1.52
N GLU A 48 4.64 0.53 1.42
CA GLU A 48 5.57 0.29 2.52
C GLU A 48 5.28 1.17 3.73
N VAL A 49 5.08 2.48 3.53
CA VAL A 49 4.67 3.41 4.59
C VAL A 49 3.33 2.99 5.21
N MET A 50 2.38 2.52 4.41
CA MET A 50 1.09 2.06 4.90
C MET A 50 1.20 0.75 5.70
N ASP A 51 2.01 -0.20 5.26
CA ASP A 51 2.26 -1.46 5.97
C ASP A 51 3.00 -1.20 7.29
N GLN A 52 3.96 -0.27 7.33
CA GLN A 52 4.61 0.18 8.56
C GLN A 52 3.61 0.82 9.55
N ASN A 53 2.70 1.66 9.05
CA ASN A 53 1.65 2.26 9.87
C ASN A 53 0.68 1.21 10.43
N LEU A 54 0.27 0.24 9.62
CA LEU A 54 -0.57 -0.89 10.06
C LEU A 54 0.10 -1.70 11.17
N PHE A 55 1.40 -1.99 11.03
CA PHE A 55 2.17 -2.68 12.06
C PHE A 55 2.22 -1.88 13.36
N ARG A 56 2.55 -0.59 13.27
CA ARG A 56 2.62 0.31 14.44
C ARG A 56 1.28 0.45 15.15
N ILE A 57 0.17 0.61 14.42
CA ILE A 57 -1.16 0.73 15.01
C ILE A 57 -1.56 -0.57 15.71
N SER A 58 -1.23 -1.72 15.12
CA SER A 58 -1.51 -3.03 15.72
C SER A 58 -0.75 -3.23 17.05
N ASP A 59 0.53 -2.85 17.09
CA ASP A 59 1.33 -2.90 18.32
C ASP A 59 0.78 -1.96 19.40
N LEU A 60 0.44 -0.71 19.04
CA LEU A 60 -0.19 0.23 19.97
C LEU A 60 -1.53 -0.29 20.51
N ALA A 61 -2.35 -0.93 19.67
CA ALA A 61 -3.62 -1.51 20.10
C ALA A 61 -3.40 -2.67 21.09
N LEU A 62 -2.40 -3.52 20.84
CA LEU A 62 -2.02 -4.60 21.75
C LEU A 62 -1.56 -4.08 23.12
N GLN A 63 -0.68 -3.08 23.12
CA GLN A 63 -0.21 -2.43 24.35
C GLN A 63 -1.37 -1.78 25.10
N GLN A 64 -2.30 -1.13 24.39
CA GLN A 64 -3.45 -0.48 25.00
C GLN A 64 -4.42 -1.49 25.62
N ARG A 65 -4.62 -2.66 24.99
CA ARG A 65 -5.39 -3.78 25.59
C ARG A 65 -4.75 -4.29 26.87
N ALA A 66 -3.43 -4.47 26.89
CA ALA A 66 -2.70 -4.86 28.10
C ALA A 66 -2.84 -3.81 29.22
N ARG A 67 -2.79 -2.52 28.86
CA ARG A 67 -3.02 -1.43 29.80
C ARG A 67 -4.43 -1.44 30.40
N ILE A 68 -5.46 -1.63 29.57
CA ILE A 68 -6.85 -1.75 30.05
C ILE A 68 -6.99 -2.92 31.04
N TYR A 69 -6.38 -4.07 30.72
CA TYR A 69 -6.40 -5.23 31.61
C TYR A 69 -5.77 -4.91 32.97
N SER A 70 -4.59 -4.28 32.99
CA SER A 70 -3.92 -3.86 34.21
C SER A 70 -4.73 -2.85 35.03
N LEU A 71 -5.29 -1.81 34.38
CA LEU A 71 -6.13 -0.81 35.07
C LEU A 71 -7.36 -1.45 35.70
N ARG A 72 -8.03 -2.36 34.98
CA ARG A 72 -9.20 -3.09 35.48
C ARG A 72 -8.84 -3.97 36.68
N ALA A 73 -7.70 -4.67 36.64
CA ALA A 73 -7.22 -5.48 37.75
C ALA A 73 -6.95 -4.65 39.02
N ASN A 74 -6.54 -3.38 38.83
CA ASN A 74 -6.30 -2.44 39.91
C ASN A 74 -7.54 -1.61 40.33
N GLY A 75 -8.72 -1.90 39.77
CA GLY A 75 -9.96 -1.17 40.07
C GLY A 75 -9.97 0.28 39.58
N VAL A 76 -9.07 0.64 38.66
CA VAL A 76 -8.96 2.00 38.10
C VAL A 76 -9.93 2.17 36.94
N ASP A 77 -10.48 3.37 36.78
CA ASP A 77 -11.31 3.70 35.61
C ASP A 77 -10.55 3.45 34.30
N THR A 78 -11.23 2.80 33.36
CA THR A 78 -10.69 2.40 32.06
C THR A 78 -11.31 3.14 30.89
N ALA A 79 -12.27 4.04 31.11
CA ALA A 79 -13.04 4.68 30.04
C ALA A 79 -12.15 5.39 29.00
N LEU A 80 -11.19 6.19 29.44
CA LEU A 80 -10.24 6.87 28.53
C LEU A 80 -9.39 5.86 27.76
N ALA A 81 -8.93 4.81 28.44
CA ALA A 81 -8.09 3.80 27.83
C ALA A 81 -8.85 2.98 26.77
N GLN A 82 -10.13 2.67 27.01
CA GLN A 82 -11.03 2.02 26.06
C GLN A 82 -11.32 2.92 24.85
N LYS A 83 -11.54 4.23 25.07
CA LYS A 83 -11.73 5.19 23.97
C LYS A 83 -10.50 5.27 23.07
N HIS A 84 -9.30 5.28 23.66
CA HIS A 84 -8.06 5.25 22.89
C HIS A 84 -7.91 3.95 22.07
N LEU A 85 -8.28 2.80 22.63
CA LEU A 85 -8.29 1.54 21.89
C LEU A 85 -9.26 1.58 20.70
N ALA A 86 -10.49 2.07 20.91
CA ALA A 86 -11.49 2.20 19.85
C ALA A 86 -11.00 3.10 18.70
N ASN A 87 -10.29 4.19 19.03
CA ASN A 87 -9.68 5.06 18.02
C ASN A 87 -8.60 4.34 17.21
N LEU A 88 -7.73 3.55 17.86
CA LEU A 88 -6.70 2.76 17.18
C LEU A 88 -7.31 1.69 16.27
N GLU A 89 -8.37 1.03 16.71
CA GLU A 89 -9.10 0.03 15.92
C GLU A 89 -9.79 0.67 14.70
N ALA A 90 -10.42 1.84 14.87
CA ALA A 90 -11.01 2.59 13.77
C ALA A 90 -9.94 3.03 12.74
N LEU A 91 -8.78 3.49 13.22
CA LEU A 91 -7.68 3.88 12.35
C LEU A 91 -7.12 2.68 11.58
N ASN A 92 -6.98 1.52 12.22
CA ASN A 92 -6.58 0.29 11.56
C ASN A 92 -7.56 -0.12 10.45
N CYS A 93 -8.87 -0.03 10.72
CA CYS A 93 -9.91 -0.30 9.71
C CYS A 93 -9.78 0.63 8.49
N LEU A 94 -9.53 1.92 8.69
CA LEU A 94 -9.32 2.88 7.60
C LEU A 94 -8.11 2.50 6.73
N PHE A 95 -6.97 2.19 7.35
CA PHE A 95 -5.77 1.79 6.60
C PHE A 95 -5.96 0.45 5.85
N VAL A 96 -6.64 -0.53 6.45
CA VAL A 96 -6.96 -1.80 5.77
C VAL A 96 -7.90 -1.56 4.58
N GLN A 97 -8.93 -0.72 4.74
CA GLN A 97 -9.84 -0.37 3.65
C GLN A 97 -9.11 0.37 2.53
N ARG A 98 -8.24 1.33 2.86
CA ARG A 98 -7.45 2.06 1.87
C ARG A 98 -6.51 1.14 1.11
N ARG A 99 -5.83 0.21 1.80
CA ARG A 99 -4.98 -0.82 1.19
C ARG A 99 -5.75 -1.72 0.24
N ARG A 100 -6.97 -2.12 0.60
CA ARG A 100 -7.86 -2.89 -0.29
C ARG A 100 -8.32 -2.07 -1.49
N ALA A 101 -8.70 -0.81 -1.30
CA ALA A 101 -9.13 0.06 -2.39
C ALA A 101 -8.02 0.27 -3.42
N ILE A 102 -6.79 0.50 -2.97
CA ILE A 102 -5.61 0.56 -3.84
C ILE A 102 -5.48 -0.77 -4.59
N ALA A 103 -5.53 -1.92 -3.90
CA ALA A 103 -5.46 -3.23 -4.56
C ALA A 103 -6.56 -3.46 -5.62
N ILE A 104 -7.80 -2.99 -5.41
CA ILE A 104 -8.92 -3.13 -6.36
C ILE A 104 -8.76 -2.19 -7.56
N GLU A 105 -8.44 -0.92 -7.32
CA GLU A 105 -8.21 0.07 -8.40
C GLU A 105 -7.13 -0.44 -9.38
N LEU A 106 -6.14 -1.14 -8.84
CA LEU A 106 -5.08 -1.75 -9.63
C LEU A 106 -5.55 -2.94 -10.47
N ASP A 107 -6.41 -3.80 -9.94
CA ASP A 107 -6.97 -4.96 -10.65
C ASP A 107 -7.91 -4.52 -11.80
N GLU A 108 -8.66 -3.44 -11.60
CA GLU A 108 -9.52 -2.88 -12.65
C GLU A 108 -8.73 -2.24 -13.81
N ARG A 109 -7.54 -1.68 -13.54
CA ARG A 109 -6.67 -1.11 -14.59
C ARG A 109 -6.00 -2.19 -15.44
N VAL A 110 -5.74 -3.37 -14.87
CA VAL A 110 -5.26 -4.56 -15.61
C VAL A 110 -6.29 -4.99 -16.66
N SER A 111 -7.57 -5.01 -16.28
CA SER A 111 -8.65 -5.52 -17.14
C SER A 111 -9.04 -4.60 -18.30
N ARG A 112 -8.58 -3.34 -18.30
CA ARG A 112 -8.85 -2.36 -19.37
C ARG A 112 -7.68 -2.16 -20.33
N SER A 113 -6.51 -2.70 -20.00
CA SER A 113 -5.26 -2.53 -20.77
C SER A 113 -4.86 -3.81 -21.52
N ALA A 114 -5.58 -4.91 -21.31
CA ALA A 114 -5.50 -6.19 -22.03
C ALA A 114 -6.59 -6.27 -23.10
#